data_AF-A0A7S3LBA3-F1
#
_entry.id   AF-A0A7S3LBA3-F1
#
_cell.length_a   1.000
_cell.length_b   1.000
_cell.length_c   1.000
_cell.angle_alpha   90.00
_cell.angle_beta   90.00
_cell.angle_gamma   90.00
#
_symmetry.space_group_name_H-M   'P 1'
#
loop_
_entity.id
_entity.type
_entity.pdbx_description
1 polymer ?
#
loop_
_entity_poly.entity_id
_entity_poly.type
_entity_poly.pdbx_seq_one_letter_code
_entity_poly.pdbx_strand_id
1 'polypeptide(L)'
;FFIFSSYFEPYHTYQFHTNLFIIISMKISQVVFSAFALAATTEAYSTQTSSRRAFVQSAAAAVVVGTTATAANAMDACPKGSNNCIRTTWTPPSGAAKSEIAATVKTILSNYPQEGQNDVDKGGWTIVSEDLTGAGTAAVEYKNGIGNFAKFLNGGKPFVDDLKLEITGDGVVEVRSASRVGDSDFKVNQKRLQYLAKAFKAKGWEVPEPTY
;
A
#
# COMPACT_ATOMS: atom_id res chain seq x y z
N PHE A 1 43.85 56.43 3.33
CA PHE A 1 44.05 54.99 3.58
C PHE A 1 43.30 54.63 4.85
N PHE A 2 42.71 53.43 4.86
CA PHE A 2 41.46 53.03 5.49
C PHE A 2 41.27 53.26 7.01
N ILE A 3 40.05 53.68 7.36
CA ILE A 3 39.47 53.70 8.71
C ILE A 3 38.82 52.32 8.95
N PHE A 4 39.20 51.64 10.03
CA PHE A 4 38.54 50.40 10.48
C PHE A 4 37.18 50.73 11.13
N SER A 5 36.11 50.16 10.58
CA SER A 5 34.76 50.17 11.14
C SER A 5 34.11 48.83 10.82
N SER A 6 33.88 47.99 11.82
CA SER A 6 32.73 47.07 11.98
C SER A 6 32.87 46.36 13.34
N TYR A 7 32.12 46.79 14.36
CA TYR A 7 30.85 46.19 14.81
C TYR A 7 30.97 44.74 15.25
N PHE A 8 31.05 44.57 16.57
CA PHE A 8 30.96 43.34 17.34
C PHE A 8 29.50 43.21 17.79
N GLU A 9 28.80 42.14 17.42
CA GLU A 9 27.47 41.82 17.96
C GLU A 9 27.40 40.38 18.50
N PRO A 10 26.51 40.12 19.47
CA PRO A 10 26.77 39.16 20.55
C PRO A 10 26.15 37.78 20.37
N TYR A 11 26.70 36.86 21.16
CA TYR A 11 26.29 35.48 21.37
C TYR A 11 24.82 35.34 21.76
N HIS A 12 24.05 34.58 20.99
CA HIS A 12 22.75 34.04 21.41
C HIS A 12 22.94 32.69 22.13
N THR A 13 22.62 32.70 23.42
CA THR A 13 22.48 31.54 24.29
C THR A 13 21.14 30.84 24.00
N TYR A 14 21.18 29.58 23.59
CA TYR A 14 19.99 28.74 23.52
C TYR A 14 19.81 28.01 24.86
N GLN A 15 18.74 28.34 25.57
CA GLN A 15 18.30 27.64 26.77
C GLN A 15 17.63 26.32 26.42
N PHE A 16 18.11 25.26 27.07
CA PHE A 16 17.44 23.97 27.19
C PHE A 16 16.26 24.09 28.16
N HIS A 17 15.06 23.73 27.70
CA HIS A 17 13.95 23.38 28.59
C HIS A 17 13.58 21.91 28.39
N THR A 18 13.92 21.12 29.39
CA THR A 18 13.50 19.74 29.62
C THR A 18 12.12 19.69 30.29
N ASN A 19 11.47 18.53 30.08
CA ASN A 19 10.37 17.91 30.82
C ASN A 19 8.95 18.26 30.33
N LEU A 20 8.20 17.24 29.89
CA LEU A 20 7.17 16.64 30.74
C LEU A 20 6.65 15.30 30.19
N PHE A 21 6.69 14.30 31.07
CA PHE A 21 6.05 12.99 30.98
C PHE A 21 4.54 13.08 30.71
N ILE A 22 4.00 12.31 29.76
CA ILE A 22 2.58 11.91 29.76
C ILE A 22 2.43 10.42 29.41
N ILE A 23 2.33 9.64 30.49
CA ILE A 23 1.40 8.53 30.79
C ILE A 23 0.87 7.67 29.62
N ILE A 24 1.29 6.40 29.69
CA ILE A 24 0.76 5.20 29.04
C ILE A 24 -0.74 5.03 29.37
N SER A 25 -1.57 4.78 28.36
CA SER A 25 -2.89 4.17 28.58
C SER A 25 -3.12 3.04 27.57
N MET A 26 -2.73 1.83 27.97
CA MET A 26 -3.15 0.58 27.35
C MET A 26 -4.63 0.34 27.71
N LYS A 27 -5.52 0.28 26.72
CA LYS A 27 -6.83 -0.33 26.88
C LYS A 27 -6.82 -1.72 26.24
N ILE A 28 -6.80 -2.69 27.13
CA ILE A 28 -7.09 -4.11 26.93
C ILE A 28 -8.60 -4.29 26.78
N SER A 29 -9.01 -5.40 26.16
CA SER A 29 -10.34 -6.04 26.20
C SER A 29 -11.36 -5.52 25.15
N GLN A 30 -12.05 -6.33 24.35
CA GLN A 30 -12.45 -7.74 24.50
C GLN A 30 -12.58 -8.45 23.14
N VAL A 31 -12.16 -9.72 23.08
CA VAL A 31 -12.48 -10.66 22.00
C VAL A 31 -13.80 -11.32 22.36
N VAL A 32 -14.82 -11.16 21.52
CA VAL A 32 -16.09 -11.90 21.64
C VAL A 32 -16.07 -13.05 20.63
N PHE A 33 -15.95 -14.27 21.15
CA PHE A 33 -16.22 -15.50 20.42
C PHE A 33 -17.73 -15.74 20.43
N SER A 34 -18.35 -15.78 19.24
CA SER A 34 -19.73 -16.27 19.07
C SER A 34 -19.70 -17.52 18.20
N ALA A 35 -19.84 -18.67 18.85
CA ALA A 35 -20.14 -19.95 18.20
C ALA A 35 -21.63 -19.98 17.85
N PHE A 36 -21.98 -20.38 16.62
CA PHE A 36 -23.34 -20.80 16.29
C PHE A 36 -23.31 -22.19 15.64
N ALA A 37 -24.20 -23.03 16.17
CA ALA A 37 -24.28 -24.46 16.03
C ALA A 37 -24.80 -24.92 14.67
N LEU A 38 -24.40 -26.14 14.30
CA LEU A 38 -25.01 -26.96 13.26
C LEU A 38 -26.48 -27.28 13.61
N ALA A 39 -27.34 -27.23 12.60
CA ALA A 39 -28.55 -28.04 12.55
C ALA A 39 -28.61 -28.71 11.17
N ALA A 40 -28.51 -30.04 11.17
CA ALA A 40 -28.79 -30.89 10.02
C ALA A 40 -30.26 -31.33 10.09
N THR A 41 -30.97 -31.26 8.96
CA THR A 41 -32.21 -31.99 8.78
C THR A 41 -32.14 -32.77 7.47
N THR A 42 -32.35 -34.08 7.60
CA THR A 42 -32.59 -35.05 6.55
C THR A 42 -34.05 -34.95 6.10
N GLU A 43 -34.35 -35.04 4.81
CA GLU A 43 -35.65 -35.54 4.35
C GLU A 43 -35.60 -36.03 2.90
N ALA A 44 -36.59 -36.85 2.59
CA ALA A 44 -36.55 -38.01 1.70
C ALA A 44 -36.82 -37.76 0.21
N TYR A 45 -36.51 -38.82 -0.56
CA TYR A 45 -36.74 -39.05 -1.98
C TYR A 45 -38.19 -38.83 -2.45
N SER A 46 -38.34 -38.33 -3.69
CA SER A 46 -39.48 -38.62 -4.56
C SER A 46 -39.07 -38.53 -6.04
N THR A 47 -39.38 -39.56 -6.81
CA THR A 47 -39.16 -39.66 -8.26
C THR A 47 -40.46 -39.39 -9.01
N GLN A 48 -40.52 -38.41 -9.93
CA GLN A 48 -41.32 -38.54 -11.15
C GLN A 48 -41.08 -37.46 -12.23
N THR A 49 -40.92 -37.96 -13.46
CA THR A 49 -41.29 -37.40 -14.77
C THR A 49 -40.59 -36.17 -15.34
N SER A 50 -39.76 -36.48 -16.35
CA SER A 50 -39.25 -35.60 -17.40
C SER A 50 -40.35 -34.84 -18.14
N SER A 51 -40.30 -33.50 -18.06
CA SER A 51 -40.76 -32.62 -19.13
C SER A 51 -39.69 -31.54 -19.37
N ARG A 52 -39.39 -31.27 -20.64
CA ARG A 52 -38.23 -30.48 -21.14
C ARG A 52 -38.37 -28.96 -20.89
N ARG A 53 -38.78 -28.56 -19.69
CA ARG A 53 -38.92 -27.17 -19.27
C ARG A 53 -38.42 -26.94 -17.84
N ALA A 54 -37.38 -27.69 -17.45
CA ALA A 54 -36.60 -27.51 -16.23
C ALA A 54 -35.13 -27.24 -16.58
N PHE A 55 -34.86 -26.07 -17.17
CA PHE A 55 -33.50 -25.52 -17.32
C PHE A 55 -33.32 -24.25 -16.47
N VAL A 56 -34.15 -24.09 -15.44
CA VAL A 56 -34.02 -23.02 -14.45
C VAL A 56 -34.10 -23.69 -13.09
N GLN A 57 -33.07 -23.49 -12.27
CA GLN A 57 -32.83 -24.07 -10.94
C GLN A 57 -32.03 -25.39 -10.90
N SER A 58 -30.73 -25.25 -11.15
CA SER A 58 -29.71 -25.96 -10.37
C SER A 58 -28.89 -24.94 -9.61
N ALA A 59 -29.51 -24.26 -8.64
CA ALA A 59 -28.81 -23.52 -7.60
C ALA A 59 -28.35 -24.53 -6.53
N ALA A 60 -27.46 -25.43 -6.92
CA ALA A 60 -26.69 -26.24 -5.99
C ALA A 60 -25.48 -25.40 -5.55
N ALA A 61 -25.35 -25.29 -4.23
CA ALA A 61 -24.32 -24.57 -3.51
C ALA A 61 -22.93 -24.62 -4.17
N ALA A 62 -22.56 -23.53 -4.82
CA ALA A 62 -21.18 -23.09 -4.86
C ALA A 62 -21.13 -21.86 -3.95
N VAL A 63 -20.87 -22.08 -2.66
CA VAL A 63 -20.22 -21.04 -1.86
C VAL A 63 -18.87 -20.86 -2.53
N VAL A 64 -18.82 -19.95 -3.51
CA VAL A 64 -17.58 -19.32 -3.91
C VAL A 64 -17.18 -18.57 -2.66
N VAL A 65 -16.37 -19.23 -1.82
CA VAL A 65 -15.46 -18.53 -0.93
C VAL A 65 -14.62 -17.73 -1.91
N GLY A 66 -15.09 -16.53 -2.21
CA GLY A 66 -14.28 -15.51 -2.81
C GLY A 66 -13.15 -15.34 -1.82
N THR A 67 -12.05 -16.04 -2.08
CA THR A 67 -10.76 -15.66 -1.57
C THR A 67 -10.61 -14.24 -2.08
N THR A 68 -11.00 -13.28 -1.26
CA THR A 68 -10.50 -11.92 -1.38
C THR A 68 -9.01 -12.14 -1.34
N ALA A 69 -8.39 -12.11 -2.54
CA ALA A 69 -6.95 -12.22 -2.67
C ALA A 69 -6.42 -11.17 -1.70
N THR A 70 -5.82 -11.65 -0.61
CA THR A 70 -5.33 -10.79 0.45
C THR A 70 -4.37 -9.85 -0.26
N ALA A 71 -4.62 -8.55 -0.16
CA ALA A 71 -4.04 -7.46 -0.96
C ALA A 71 -2.51 -7.55 -1.18
N ALA A 72 -1.79 -8.32 -0.37
CA ALA A 72 -0.35 -8.48 -0.42
C ALA A 72 0.17 -9.71 -1.20
N ASN A 73 -0.64 -10.77 -1.41
CA ASN A 73 -0.14 -12.05 -1.94
C ASN A 73 -0.05 -12.11 -3.48
N ALA A 74 -0.81 -11.26 -4.19
CA ALA A 74 -0.74 -11.20 -5.66
C ALA A 74 0.55 -10.54 -6.17
N MET A 75 1.30 -9.85 -5.29
CA MET A 75 2.49 -9.08 -5.66
C MET A 75 3.77 -9.93 -5.76
N ASP A 76 3.77 -11.14 -5.20
CA ASP A 76 5.00 -11.95 -5.08
C ASP A 76 5.45 -12.54 -6.43
N ALA A 77 4.54 -12.71 -7.38
CA ALA A 77 4.86 -13.23 -8.71
C ALA A 77 5.57 -12.22 -9.61
N CYS A 78 5.22 -10.92 -9.52
CA CYS A 78 5.67 -9.78 -10.35
C CYS A 78 6.83 -10.12 -11.32
N PRO A 79 6.52 -10.74 -12.48
CA PRO A 79 7.55 -11.31 -13.35
C PRO A 79 8.29 -10.19 -14.07
N LYS A 80 9.58 -10.39 -14.32
CA LYS A 80 10.41 -9.42 -15.04
C LYS A 80 9.86 -9.19 -16.46
N GLY A 81 9.75 -7.93 -16.90
CA GLY A 81 9.21 -7.56 -18.20
C GLY A 81 7.69 -7.53 -18.27
N SER A 82 6.99 -7.61 -17.12
CA SER A 82 5.54 -7.41 -17.08
C SER A 82 5.21 -5.94 -17.31
N ASN A 83 4.26 -5.62 -18.18
CA ASN A 83 3.88 -4.22 -18.45
C ASN A 83 2.97 -3.59 -17.38
N ASN A 84 2.73 -4.30 -16.29
CA ASN A 84 1.87 -3.89 -15.18
C ASN A 84 2.54 -4.05 -13.82
N CYS A 85 3.82 -4.42 -13.77
CA CYS A 85 4.53 -4.65 -12.53
C CYS A 85 5.98 -4.19 -12.58
N ILE A 86 6.38 -3.41 -11.58
CA ILE A 86 7.73 -2.86 -11.43
C ILE A 86 8.34 -3.43 -10.15
N ARG A 87 9.59 -3.91 -10.25
CA ARG A 87 10.46 -4.19 -9.10
C ARG A 87 11.65 -3.25 -9.13
N THR A 88 11.97 -2.65 -8.00
CA THR A 88 13.14 -1.80 -7.85
C THR A 88 13.63 -1.81 -6.41
N THR A 89 14.80 -1.22 -6.20
CA THR A 89 15.51 -1.25 -4.94
C THR A 89 15.93 0.18 -4.62
N TRP A 90 15.60 0.65 -3.41
CA TRP A 90 15.93 2.00 -2.94
C TRP A 90 16.95 1.91 -1.81
N THR A 91 18.04 2.66 -1.95
CA THR A 91 19.14 2.64 -0.99
C THR A 91 19.04 3.88 -0.11
N PRO A 92 18.93 3.73 1.23
CA PRO A 92 18.97 4.86 2.14
C PRO A 92 20.37 5.50 2.20
N PRO A 93 20.50 6.71 2.75
CA PRO A 93 21.80 7.31 3.04
C PRO A 93 22.69 6.37 3.86
N SER A 94 23.99 6.35 3.55
CA SER A 94 24.95 5.52 4.27
C SER A 94 24.90 5.75 5.79
N GLY A 95 24.82 4.67 6.55
CA GLY A 95 24.80 4.71 8.02
C GLY A 95 23.41 4.95 8.64
N ALA A 96 22.34 5.06 7.84
CA ALA A 96 20.99 5.18 8.36
C ALA A 96 20.59 3.94 9.18
N ALA A 97 20.06 4.15 10.39
CA ALA A 97 19.57 3.05 11.21
C ALA A 97 18.23 2.50 10.67
N LYS A 98 17.95 1.20 10.89
CA LYS A 98 16.67 0.58 10.46
C LYS A 98 15.44 1.36 10.94
N SER A 99 15.47 1.93 12.14
CA SER A 99 14.40 2.77 12.69
C SER A 99 14.22 4.09 11.93
N GLU A 100 15.30 4.69 11.43
CA GLU A 100 15.26 5.93 10.64
C GLU A 100 14.76 5.67 9.22
N ILE A 101 15.17 4.53 8.64
CA ILE A 101 14.67 4.01 7.37
C ILE A 101 13.15 3.82 7.47
N ALA A 102 12.69 3.08 8.50
CA ALA A 102 11.28 2.85 8.78
C ALA A 102 10.49 4.16 8.96
N ALA A 103 11.01 5.09 9.77
CA ALA A 103 10.37 6.39 9.98
C ALA A 103 10.25 7.19 8.67
N THR A 104 11.30 7.21 7.85
CA THR A 104 11.31 7.92 6.57
C THR A 104 10.29 7.32 5.61
N VAL A 105 10.25 5.98 5.48
CA VAL A 105 9.26 5.29 4.64
C VAL A 105 7.84 5.65 5.10
N LYS A 106 7.55 5.54 6.40
CA LYS A 106 6.25 5.87 6.96
C LYS A 106 5.83 7.31 6.67
N THR A 107 6.73 8.26 6.90
CA THR A 107 6.46 9.68 6.64
C THR A 107 6.18 9.94 5.17
N ILE A 108 6.97 9.38 4.25
CA ILE A 108 6.78 9.61 2.82
C ILE A 108 5.47 9.00 2.33
N LEU A 109 5.15 7.76 2.74
CA LEU A 109 3.87 7.13 2.39
C LEU A 109 2.69 7.93 2.94
N SER A 110 2.76 8.36 4.20
CA SER A 110 1.68 9.14 4.84
C SER A 110 1.47 10.52 4.22
N ASN A 111 2.49 11.09 3.59
CA ASN A 111 2.42 12.39 2.92
C ASN A 111 2.01 12.29 1.44
N TYR A 112 1.70 11.09 0.94
CA TYR A 112 1.17 10.96 -0.41
C TYR A 112 -0.20 11.67 -0.49
N PRO A 113 -0.46 12.51 -1.53
CA PRO A 113 -1.71 13.26 -1.60
C PRO A 113 -2.94 12.34 -1.61
N GLN A 114 -3.95 12.63 -0.78
CA GLN A 114 -5.12 11.75 -0.63
C GLN A 114 -5.98 11.73 -1.89
N GLU A 115 -5.98 12.85 -2.63
CA GLU A 115 -6.59 13.01 -3.94
C GLU A 115 -5.80 12.36 -5.09
N GLY A 116 -4.64 11.78 -4.79
CA GLY A 116 -3.70 11.25 -5.76
C GLY A 116 -2.84 12.32 -6.42
N GLN A 117 -1.89 11.89 -7.27
CA GLN A 117 -1.00 12.80 -7.99
C GLN A 117 -1.33 12.83 -9.49
N ASN A 118 -1.34 14.03 -10.10
CA ASN A 118 -1.42 14.26 -11.54
C ASN A 118 -2.44 13.35 -12.26
N ASP A 119 -3.66 13.29 -11.75
CA ASP A 119 -4.77 12.51 -12.27
C ASP A 119 -4.61 10.97 -12.25
N VAL A 120 -3.60 10.44 -11.57
CA VAL A 120 -3.34 8.99 -11.44
C VAL A 120 -4.28 8.37 -10.41
N ASP A 121 -4.15 8.74 -9.13
CA ASP A 121 -4.84 8.07 -8.00
C ASP A 121 -6.09 8.77 -7.50
N LYS A 122 -6.95 9.22 -8.42
CA LYS A 122 -8.17 9.96 -8.08
C LYS A 122 -9.16 9.21 -7.20
N GLY A 123 -9.10 7.87 -7.19
CA GLY A 123 -9.92 7.03 -6.32
C GLY A 123 -9.42 6.97 -4.87
N GLY A 124 -8.33 7.67 -4.57
CA GLY A 124 -7.67 7.67 -3.28
C GLY A 124 -6.80 6.43 -3.05
N TRP A 125 -6.23 6.36 -1.85
CA TRP A 125 -5.34 5.29 -1.46
C TRP A 125 -5.46 4.99 0.04
N THR A 126 -4.96 3.84 0.44
CA THR A 126 -4.94 3.41 1.85
C THR A 126 -3.76 2.51 2.15
N ILE A 127 -3.17 2.65 3.35
CA ILE A 127 -2.17 1.71 3.85
C ILE A 127 -2.92 0.46 4.32
N VAL A 128 -2.72 -0.67 3.63
CA VAL A 128 -3.41 -1.93 3.93
C VAL A 128 -2.68 -2.79 4.96
N SER A 129 -1.37 -2.61 5.11
CA SER A 129 -0.59 -3.20 6.19
C SER A 129 0.68 -2.39 6.44
N GLU A 130 1.04 -2.16 7.70
CA GLU A 130 2.29 -1.50 8.09
C GLU A 130 2.87 -2.20 9.32
N ASP A 131 4.05 -2.76 9.16
CA ASP A 131 4.91 -3.25 10.24
C ASP A 131 6.38 -2.97 9.89
N LEU A 132 6.71 -1.68 9.79
CA LEU A 132 8.05 -1.23 9.41
C LEU A 132 9.08 -1.45 10.54
N THR A 133 8.62 -1.55 11.79
CA THR A 133 9.49 -1.77 12.97
C THR A 133 9.75 -3.24 13.25
N GLY A 134 8.78 -4.12 13.01
CA GLY A 134 8.90 -5.56 13.14
C GLY A 134 9.41 -6.20 11.84
N ALA A 135 8.47 -6.60 10.99
CA ALA A 135 8.73 -7.27 9.71
C ALA A 135 9.50 -6.41 8.70
N GLY A 136 9.54 -5.09 8.87
CA GLY A 136 10.13 -4.16 7.90
C GLY A 136 9.24 -3.92 6.68
N THR A 137 7.93 -4.18 6.77
CA THR A 137 7.04 -4.18 5.60
C THR A 137 5.99 -3.09 5.64
N ALA A 138 5.69 -2.49 4.50
CA ALA A 138 4.49 -1.68 4.30
C ALA A 138 3.83 -2.07 2.97
N ALA A 139 2.51 -2.03 2.94
CA ALA A 139 1.72 -2.21 1.72
C ALA A 139 0.63 -1.16 1.62
N VAL A 140 0.43 -0.65 0.41
CA VAL A 140 -0.50 0.43 0.09
C VAL A 140 -1.35 0.01 -1.11
N GLU A 141 -2.66 0.20 -1.00
CA GLU A 141 -3.62 0.00 -2.09
C GLU A 141 -4.00 1.36 -2.67
N TYR A 142 -3.85 1.51 -3.98
CA TYR A 142 -4.23 2.70 -4.75
C TYR A 142 -5.43 2.37 -5.62
N LYS A 143 -6.38 3.31 -5.70
CA LYS A 143 -7.57 3.18 -6.54
C LYS A 143 -7.55 4.24 -7.63
N ASN A 144 -7.60 3.77 -8.87
CA ASN A 144 -7.65 4.61 -10.05
C ASN A 144 -8.97 4.41 -10.78
N GLY A 145 -9.43 5.41 -11.52
CA GLY A 145 -10.61 5.27 -12.36
C GLY A 145 -11.90 5.83 -11.76
N ILE A 146 -11.86 7.09 -11.34
CA ILE A 146 -13.09 7.89 -11.25
C ILE A 146 -13.37 8.47 -12.65
N GLY A 147 -14.49 8.07 -13.27
CA GLY A 147 -15.00 8.69 -14.49
C GLY A 147 -15.27 7.74 -15.66
N ASN A 148 -15.61 8.32 -16.82
CA ASN A 148 -16.04 7.59 -18.01
C ASN A 148 -15.02 6.57 -18.54
N PHE A 149 -13.73 6.73 -18.23
CA PHE A 149 -12.66 5.82 -18.64
C PHE A 149 -12.73 4.46 -17.92
N ALA A 150 -12.99 4.44 -16.61
CA ALA A 150 -13.23 3.20 -15.86
C ALA A 150 -14.54 2.54 -16.29
N LYS A 151 -15.57 3.35 -16.59
CA LYS A 151 -16.86 2.87 -17.12
C LYS A 151 -16.72 2.14 -18.44
N PHE A 152 -15.86 2.63 -19.34
CA PHE A 152 -15.68 2.05 -20.67
C PHE A 152 -14.69 0.88 -20.71
N LEU A 153 -13.57 0.95 -19.98
CA LEU A 153 -12.51 -0.07 -20.05
C LEU A 153 -12.61 -1.19 -19.01
N ASN A 154 -13.29 -0.94 -17.88
CA ASN A 154 -13.37 -1.90 -16.77
C ASN A 154 -14.80 -2.04 -16.21
N GLY A 155 -15.82 -1.71 -17.02
CA GLY A 155 -17.23 -1.82 -16.63
C GLY A 155 -17.61 -0.95 -15.42
N GLY A 156 -16.85 0.13 -15.16
CA GLY A 156 -17.07 1.06 -14.05
C GLY A 156 -16.36 0.67 -12.75
N LYS A 157 -15.61 -0.43 -12.74
CA LYS A 157 -14.79 -0.80 -11.57
C LYS A 157 -13.49 0.02 -11.54
N PRO A 158 -13.04 0.46 -10.37
CA PRO A 158 -11.74 1.09 -10.26
C PRO A 158 -10.62 0.10 -10.61
N PHE A 159 -9.56 0.60 -11.22
CA PHE A 159 -8.29 -0.11 -11.29
C PHE A 159 -7.67 -0.07 -9.89
N VAL A 160 -7.16 -1.21 -9.45
CA VAL A 160 -6.54 -1.34 -8.13
C VAL A 160 -5.09 -1.73 -8.33
N ASP A 161 -4.21 -0.88 -7.82
CA ASP A 161 -2.78 -1.09 -7.84
C ASP A 161 -2.27 -1.23 -6.40
N ASP A 162 -1.31 -2.12 -6.21
CA ASP A 162 -0.67 -2.36 -4.94
C ASP A 162 0.78 -1.90 -4.98
N LEU A 163 1.24 -1.32 -3.88
CA LEU A 163 2.64 -1.01 -3.61
C LEU A 163 3.06 -1.76 -2.35
N LYS A 164 4.19 -2.46 -2.42
CA LYS A 164 4.82 -3.14 -1.28
C LYS A 164 6.26 -2.64 -1.13
N LEU A 165 6.64 -2.33 0.10
CA LEU A 165 7.98 -1.98 0.49
C LEU A 165 8.44 -2.95 1.57
N GLU A 166 9.65 -3.46 1.43
CA GLU A 166 10.28 -4.39 2.37
C GLU A 166 11.69 -3.91 2.70
N ILE A 167 11.92 -3.55 3.97
CA ILE A 167 13.25 -3.20 4.49
C ILE A 167 14.00 -4.51 4.74
N THR A 168 15.04 -4.74 3.94
CA THR A 168 15.88 -5.93 4.01
C THR A 168 16.80 -5.89 5.23
N GLY A 169 17.45 -7.02 5.53
CA GLY A 169 18.38 -7.12 6.66
C GLY A 169 19.61 -6.21 6.55
N ASP A 170 20.01 -5.87 5.32
CA ASP A 170 21.09 -4.93 4.97
C ASP A 170 20.62 -3.47 4.89
N GLY A 171 19.35 -3.18 5.21
CA GLY A 171 18.81 -1.82 5.30
C GLY A 171 18.35 -1.23 3.97
N VAL A 172 18.47 -1.98 2.88
CA VAL A 172 17.95 -1.60 1.57
C VAL A 172 16.43 -1.78 1.56
N VAL A 173 15.72 -1.05 0.70
CA VAL A 173 14.26 -1.17 0.56
C VAL A 173 13.90 -1.77 -0.78
N GLU A 174 13.37 -2.98 -0.76
CA GLU A 174 12.79 -3.65 -1.93
C GLU A 174 11.39 -3.08 -2.18
N VAL A 175 11.15 -2.62 -3.41
CA VAL A 175 9.91 -1.95 -3.80
C VAL A 175 9.26 -2.70 -4.95
N ARG A 176 7.98 -3.03 -4.78
CA ARG A 176 7.16 -3.68 -5.81
C ARG A 176 5.90 -2.87 -6.01
N SER A 177 5.56 -2.54 -7.24
CA SER A 177 4.33 -1.82 -7.60
C SER A 177 3.63 -2.55 -8.74
N ALA A 178 2.38 -2.98 -8.54
CA ALA A 178 1.70 -3.91 -9.44
C ALA A 178 0.21 -3.60 -9.58
N SER A 179 -0.34 -3.72 -10.77
CA SER A 179 -1.79 -3.71 -10.99
C SER A 179 -2.40 -5.09 -10.74
N ARG A 180 -3.52 -5.17 -10.00
CA ARG A 180 -4.20 -6.46 -9.70
C ARG A 180 -4.88 -7.08 -10.92
N VAL A 181 -5.31 -6.24 -11.86
CA VAL A 181 -6.13 -6.64 -13.00
C VAL A 181 -5.61 -5.96 -14.25
N GLY A 182 -5.56 -6.71 -15.35
CA GLY A 182 -5.15 -6.24 -16.67
C GLY A 182 -3.66 -6.45 -16.95
N ASP A 183 -3.31 -6.54 -18.24
CA ASP A 183 -1.94 -6.84 -18.69
C ASP A 183 -1.06 -5.59 -18.85
N SER A 184 -1.65 -4.40 -18.73
CA SER A 184 -0.96 -3.10 -18.87
C SER A 184 -1.60 -2.08 -17.94
N ASP A 185 -0.76 -1.24 -17.35
CA ASP A 185 -1.18 -0.19 -16.40
C ASP A 185 -1.01 1.23 -16.98
N PHE A 186 -0.71 1.36 -18.28
CA PHE A 186 -0.44 2.66 -18.93
C PHE A 186 0.60 3.53 -18.19
N LYS A 187 1.61 2.90 -17.59
CA LYS A 187 2.68 3.56 -16.82
C LYS A 187 2.20 4.20 -15.52
N VAL A 188 1.03 3.83 -15.03
CA VAL A 188 0.48 4.34 -13.75
C VAL A 188 1.43 4.00 -12.60
N ASN A 189 1.87 2.75 -12.49
CA ASN A 189 2.79 2.34 -11.42
C ASN A 189 4.13 3.06 -11.54
N GLN A 190 4.64 3.26 -12.77
CA GLN A 190 5.85 4.05 -13.00
C GLN A 190 5.69 5.49 -12.50
N LYS A 191 4.61 6.20 -12.88
CA LYS A 191 4.36 7.59 -12.45
C LYS A 191 4.28 7.71 -10.93
N ARG A 192 3.64 6.74 -10.27
CA ARG A 192 3.54 6.68 -8.80
C ARG A 192 4.91 6.53 -8.15
N LEU A 193 5.72 5.58 -8.64
CA LEU A 193 7.06 5.37 -8.14
C LEU A 193 7.96 6.59 -8.40
N GLN A 194 7.82 7.28 -9.55
CA GLN A 194 8.54 8.52 -9.82
C GLN A 194 8.17 9.65 -8.85
N TYR A 195 6.88 9.75 -8.46
CA TYR A 195 6.44 10.72 -7.46
C TYR A 195 7.11 10.45 -6.10
N LEU A 196 7.02 9.21 -5.61
CA LEU A 196 7.65 8.78 -4.36
C LEU A 196 9.18 8.95 -4.42
N ALA A 197 9.80 8.58 -5.54
CA ALA A 197 11.24 8.70 -5.76
C ALA A 197 11.73 10.13 -5.55
N LYS A 198 10.96 11.16 -5.95
CA LYS A 198 11.33 12.57 -5.69
C LYS A 198 11.39 12.87 -4.20
N ALA A 199 10.42 12.38 -3.42
CA ALA A 199 10.40 12.57 -1.97
C ALA A 199 11.57 11.85 -1.28
N PHE A 200 11.90 10.63 -1.69
CA PHE A 200 13.04 9.88 -1.17
C PHE A 200 14.39 10.51 -1.58
N LYS A 201 14.56 10.91 -2.84
CA LYS A 201 15.76 11.62 -3.31
C LYS A 201 16.00 12.93 -2.56
N ALA A 202 14.94 13.66 -2.22
CA ALA A 202 15.04 14.86 -1.39
C ALA A 202 15.53 14.58 0.04
N LYS A 203 15.51 13.32 0.48
CA LYS A 203 16.08 12.83 1.75
C LYS A 203 17.47 12.19 1.57
N GLY A 204 18.08 12.30 0.39
CA GLY A 204 19.42 11.76 0.11
C GLY A 204 19.44 10.26 -0.24
N TRP A 205 18.29 9.66 -0.54
CA TRP A 205 18.23 8.26 -0.95
C TRP A 205 18.65 8.09 -2.41
N GLU A 206 19.31 6.97 -2.70
CA GLU A 206 19.54 6.54 -4.07
C GLU A 206 18.32 5.77 -4.56
N VAL A 207 17.63 6.36 -5.52
CA VAL A 207 16.42 5.78 -6.11
C VAL A 207 16.60 5.69 -7.62
N PRO A 208 16.84 4.49 -8.18
CA PRO A 208 16.93 4.31 -9.63
C PRO A 208 15.60 4.63 -10.31
N GLU A 209 15.65 4.88 -11.61
CA GLU A 209 14.45 5.16 -12.38
C GLU A 209 13.57 3.89 -12.47
N PRO A 210 12.29 3.95 -12.07
CA PRO A 210 11.41 2.78 -12.11
C PRO A 210 11.15 2.35 -13.55
N THR A 211 11.36 1.07 -13.86
CA THR A 211 11.18 0.46 -15.19
C THR A 211 10.50 -0.90 -15.07
N TYR A 212 9.75 -1.31 -16.11
CA TYR A 212 9.06 -2.61 -16.21
C TYR A 212 10.01 -3.74 -16.64
#